data_AF-A0A2E1W6K6-F1
#
_entry.id   AF-A0A2E1W6K6-F1
#
_cell.length_a   1.000
_cell.length_b   1.000
_cell.length_c   1.000
_cell.angle_alpha   90.00
_cell.angle_beta   90.00
_cell.angle_gamma   90.00
#
_symmetry.space_group_name_H-M   'P 1'
#
loop_
_entity.id
_entity.type
_entity.pdbx_description
1 polymer ?
#
loop_
_entity_poly.entity_id
_entity_poly.type
_entity_poly.pdbx_seq_one_letter_code
_entity_poly.pdbx_strand_id
1 'polypeptide(L)'
;MLRIFSFLFHLVFATSFCLNGQSYSWTGATGNNNFFDEQNWLDTLTYEIPSQGSINPGKKINLNLTLTCNAEANGTIQLDEGVLKIKNGTLEATSISGGNITLDINGYLNLSDSIPLLNETEINFIASPSWLRTSLVPPTDILNNHLSKILVKKQASVYLKNIRIDNYYEEGSVIRCMDSSAIVMIIYSKESLQGIKSEIKTNFIFRSEQVLNSIDIDIKSFLLKKGFMATLSVNPEGTGKSKVFIASDADLRVNELPNLLSEGISFIRVIPWNWVSKKGVGGNFKNLNNSWFYLWNNTGNSSITNEYTPMSWGIGGTKNDDIEAYKSINKSTHIMGFNEPDHCDSQSGQYGELCKPDTAIKNYKNLMKAGLRMVSPACREEQWNKWLDTFNILAQENNVRIDVIAVHWYDWGINPKNSPNANSSLIFNRFKNYLARVYDWYKLPIWITEFNANLNRTTTVNLEFMKLALPYLDSLDYVERYAWFQPNSDVADFYDSNETLTSVGLFYKNKKSSPSIPKKVFGSDNNLERSNENIEYSFECKPFKFENNLKIINTKKSSSCIVYPSPVRNTLKITCAETVQKIEIYTSDGKSNKIVYNINSVDITELRGGIYFIKINDYTLQSFLKI
;
A
#
# COMPACT_ATOMS: atom_id res chain seq x y z
N MET A 1 65.67 20.92 -51.46
CA MET A 1 64.33 20.34 -51.57
C MET A 1 64.29 19.11 -50.65
N LEU A 2 63.33 19.07 -49.72
CA LEU A 2 63.10 18.11 -48.62
C LEU A 2 64.19 17.97 -47.51
N ARG A 3 63.89 18.55 -46.34
CA ARG A 3 64.48 18.22 -45.03
C ARG A 3 63.64 17.11 -44.39
N ILE A 4 64.28 16.02 -43.96
CA ILE A 4 63.67 14.97 -43.15
C ILE A 4 63.89 15.34 -41.68
N PHE A 5 62.81 15.61 -40.95
CA PHE A 5 62.81 15.75 -39.50
C PHE A 5 62.47 14.40 -38.85
N SER A 6 63.39 13.89 -38.03
CA SER A 6 63.14 12.78 -37.11
C SER A 6 62.45 13.34 -35.86
N PHE A 7 61.20 12.96 -35.60
CA PHE A 7 60.51 13.24 -34.34
C PHE A 7 60.51 11.97 -33.48
N LEU A 8 61.22 12.04 -32.36
CA LEU A 8 61.18 11.06 -31.28
C LEU A 8 59.77 11.09 -30.65
N PHE A 9 59.03 9.99 -30.74
CA PHE A 9 57.82 9.77 -29.94
C PHE A 9 58.24 9.41 -28.50
N HIS A 10 57.99 10.31 -27.54
CA HIS A 10 57.92 9.93 -26.13
C HIS A 10 56.48 9.53 -25.82
N LEU A 11 56.25 8.22 -25.75
CA LEU A 11 55.01 7.62 -25.29
C LEU A 11 54.97 7.73 -23.76
N VAL A 12 54.37 8.79 -23.24
CA VAL A 12 54.05 8.89 -21.81
C VAL A 12 52.82 8.02 -21.56
N PHE A 13 53.05 6.83 -21.00
CA PHE A 13 51.98 6.05 -20.37
C PHE A 13 51.50 6.82 -19.14
N ALA A 14 50.43 7.61 -19.31
CA ALA A 14 49.60 8.01 -18.18
C ALA A 14 48.85 6.76 -17.71
N THR A 15 49.41 6.07 -16.73
CA THR A 15 48.65 5.10 -15.94
C THR A 15 47.59 5.89 -15.18
N SER A 16 46.38 5.95 -15.72
CA SER A 16 45.20 6.29 -14.95
C SER A 16 45.09 5.30 -13.80
N PHE A 17 45.54 5.69 -12.62
CA PHE A 17 45.05 5.09 -11.40
C PHE A 17 43.55 5.39 -11.35
N CYS A 18 42.73 4.43 -11.78
CA CYS A 18 41.35 4.36 -11.34
C CYS A 18 41.41 4.19 -9.81
N LEU A 19 41.30 5.30 -9.08
CA LEU A 19 40.92 5.29 -7.68
C LEU A 19 39.53 4.65 -7.64
N ASN A 20 39.49 3.33 -7.40
CA ASN A 20 38.25 2.65 -7.08
C ASN A 20 37.75 3.28 -5.77
N GLY A 21 36.74 4.16 -5.86
CA GLY A 21 36.13 4.76 -4.69
C GLY A 21 35.70 3.67 -3.71
N GLN A 22 36.10 3.84 -2.45
CA GLN A 22 35.88 2.84 -1.42
C GLN A 22 34.38 2.52 -1.30
N SER A 23 34.03 1.24 -1.44
CA SER A 23 32.65 0.80 -1.61
C SER A 23 32.24 -0.08 -0.43
N TYR A 24 31.27 0.40 0.34
CA TYR A 24 30.77 -0.24 1.55
C TYR A 24 29.36 -0.80 1.33
N SER A 25 29.11 -1.98 1.89
CA SER A 25 27.78 -2.60 1.89
C SER A 25 27.24 -2.76 3.31
N TRP A 26 25.93 -2.57 3.45
CA TRP A 26 25.23 -2.75 4.71
C TRP A 26 25.21 -4.22 5.14
N THR A 27 25.69 -4.48 6.35
CA THR A 27 25.69 -5.79 7.01
C THR A 27 24.65 -5.86 8.13
N GLY A 28 24.33 -4.72 8.78
CA GLY A 28 23.51 -4.70 9.99
C GLY A 28 24.10 -5.54 11.13
N ALA A 29 25.43 -5.72 11.15
CA ALA A 29 26.12 -6.70 12.00
C ALA A 29 25.90 -6.47 13.51
N THR A 30 25.61 -5.24 13.92
CA THR A 30 25.35 -4.92 15.34
C THR A 30 23.95 -5.31 15.81
N GLY A 31 23.05 -5.66 14.90
CA GLY A 31 21.64 -5.93 15.20
C GLY A 31 20.79 -4.67 15.41
N ASN A 32 21.38 -3.47 15.36
CA ASN A 32 20.64 -2.22 15.29
C ASN A 32 20.43 -1.79 13.83
N ASN A 33 19.49 -0.87 13.60
CA ASN A 33 19.21 -0.31 12.27
C ASN A 33 19.87 1.06 12.06
N ASN A 34 20.80 1.49 12.92
CA ASN A 34 21.35 2.85 12.85
C ASN A 34 22.26 3.00 11.63
N PHE A 35 21.84 3.82 10.66
CA PHE A 35 22.59 4.10 9.44
C PHE A 35 23.99 4.67 9.73
N PHE A 36 24.11 5.48 10.80
CA PHE A 36 25.34 6.15 11.21
C PHE A 36 26.23 5.30 12.14
N ASP A 37 25.89 4.04 12.38
CA ASP A 37 26.79 3.12 13.08
C ASP A 37 27.72 2.47 12.05
N GLU A 38 28.98 2.89 12.01
CA GLU A 38 29.95 2.38 11.04
C GLU A 38 30.10 0.85 11.11
N GLN A 39 29.86 0.21 12.27
CA GLN A 39 29.94 -1.25 12.43
C GLN A 39 28.88 -2.01 11.62
N ASN A 40 27.84 -1.33 11.13
CA ASN A 40 26.86 -1.90 10.22
C ASN A 40 27.30 -1.87 8.75
N TRP A 41 28.49 -1.37 8.46
CA TRP A 41 29.04 -1.26 7.12
C TRP A 41 30.34 -2.03 6.99
N LEU A 42 30.57 -2.54 5.78
CA LEU A 42 31.77 -3.31 5.49
C LEU A 42 32.26 -2.99 4.09
N ASP A 43 33.55 -2.69 3.95
CA ASP A 43 34.20 -2.53 2.67
C ASP A 43 34.04 -3.83 1.85
N THR A 44 33.61 -3.71 0.61
CA THR A 44 33.30 -4.85 -0.26
C THR A 44 34.55 -5.59 -0.78
N LEU A 45 35.73 -5.00 -0.65
CA LEU A 45 37.01 -5.55 -1.06
C LEU A 45 37.88 -5.94 0.14
N THR A 46 38.04 -5.04 1.11
CA THR A 46 38.94 -5.25 2.27
C THR A 46 38.24 -5.90 3.46
N TYR A 47 36.90 -5.84 3.49
CA TYR A 47 36.09 -6.29 4.63
C TYR A 47 36.37 -5.53 5.93
N GLU A 48 36.89 -4.31 5.83
CA GLU A 48 37.12 -3.44 6.97
C GLU A 48 35.89 -2.57 7.24
N ILE A 49 35.70 -2.24 8.51
CA ILE A 49 34.70 -1.27 8.97
C ILE A 49 35.18 0.14 8.57
N PRO A 50 34.29 1.05 8.13
CA PRO A 50 34.67 2.43 7.88
C PRO A 50 35.38 3.07 9.07
N SER A 51 36.31 3.99 8.80
CA SER A 51 36.98 4.73 9.87
C SER A 51 35.97 5.43 10.76
N GLN A 52 36.19 5.42 12.07
CA GLN A 52 35.30 6.03 13.04
C GLN A 52 35.00 7.49 12.69
N GLY A 53 33.71 7.83 12.63
CA GLY A 53 33.20 9.16 12.34
C GLY A 53 33.09 9.52 10.87
N SER A 54 33.35 8.58 9.97
CA SER A 54 33.19 8.76 8.51
C SER A 54 31.73 8.68 8.05
N ILE A 55 30.83 8.09 8.84
CA ILE A 55 29.40 7.98 8.53
C ILE A 55 28.62 8.56 9.71
N ASN A 56 28.61 9.90 9.82
CA ASN A 56 27.97 10.62 10.93
C ASN A 56 26.91 11.62 10.43
N PRO A 57 25.89 11.92 11.25
CA PRO A 57 24.85 12.89 10.89
C PRO A 57 25.47 14.28 10.68
N GLY A 58 25.10 14.94 9.57
CA GLY A 58 25.58 16.28 9.22
C GLY A 58 27.09 16.39 8.95
N LYS A 59 27.79 15.26 8.78
CA LYS A 59 29.19 15.22 8.34
C LYS A 59 29.26 14.75 6.90
N LYS A 60 30.29 15.20 6.17
CA LYS A 60 30.51 14.82 4.77
C LYS A 60 30.82 13.33 4.67
N ILE A 61 30.01 12.59 3.92
CA ILE A 61 30.15 11.15 3.67
C ILE A 61 30.59 10.96 2.22
N ASN A 62 31.90 10.98 1.96
CA ASN A 62 32.46 10.80 0.61
C ASN A 62 32.71 9.31 0.30
N LEU A 63 31.71 8.46 0.56
CA LEU A 63 31.80 7.01 0.42
C LEU A 63 30.75 6.48 -0.58
N ASN A 64 31.05 5.35 -1.22
CA ASN A 64 30.05 4.62 -2.01
C ASN A 64 29.34 3.60 -1.10
N LEU A 65 28.10 3.88 -0.71
CA LEU A 65 27.32 3.07 0.22
C LEU A 65 26.26 2.26 -0.53
N THR A 66 26.12 0.97 -0.23
CA THR A 66 25.02 0.13 -0.71
C THR A 66 24.22 -0.45 0.45
N LEU A 67 22.98 0.04 0.62
CA LEU A 67 22.02 -0.43 1.61
C LEU A 67 21.17 -1.58 1.02
N THR A 68 21.15 -2.72 1.72
CA THR A 68 20.39 -3.92 1.31
C THR A 68 19.27 -4.34 2.28
N CYS A 69 19.09 -3.58 3.36
CA CYS A 69 18.11 -3.86 4.41
C CYS A 69 17.52 -2.56 4.96
N ASN A 70 16.75 -2.65 6.04
CA ASN A 70 16.20 -1.47 6.69
C ASN A 70 17.29 -0.78 7.51
N ALA A 71 17.33 0.55 7.41
CA ALA A 71 18.15 1.40 8.24
C ALA A 71 17.40 2.70 8.56
N GLU A 72 17.81 3.33 9.66
CA GLU A 72 17.28 4.57 10.18
C GLU A 72 18.43 5.55 10.35
N ALA A 73 18.32 6.70 9.68
CA ALA A 73 19.25 7.81 9.79
C ALA A 73 18.56 8.96 10.56
N ASN A 74 18.76 8.99 11.87
CA ASN A 74 18.27 10.05 12.74
C ASN A 74 19.12 11.33 12.55
N GLY A 75 18.82 12.08 11.48
CA GLY A 75 19.52 13.30 11.10
C GLY A 75 19.70 13.45 9.59
N THR A 76 20.33 14.54 9.17
CA THR A 76 20.64 14.78 7.74
C THR A 76 21.81 13.89 7.30
N ILE A 77 21.61 13.15 6.21
CA ILE A 77 22.69 12.44 5.52
C ILE A 77 23.35 13.43 4.56
N GLN A 78 24.63 13.71 4.75
CA GLN A 78 25.37 14.67 3.92
C GLN A 78 26.35 13.90 3.02
N LEU A 79 25.96 13.64 1.77
CA LEU A 79 26.72 12.78 0.85
C LEU A 79 27.83 13.53 0.10
N ASP A 80 27.76 14.85 -0.12
CA ASP A 80 28.77 15.60 -0.90
C ASP A 80 29.18 14.86 -2.21
N GLU A 81 30.36 14.24 -2.30
CA GLU A 81 30.82 13.44 -3.47
C GLU A 81 30.43 11.94 -3.41
N GLY A 82 29.91 11.50 -2.27
CA GLY A 82 29.47 10.13 -2.00
C GLY A 82 28.21 9.73 -2.77
N VAL A 83 28.03 8.40 -2.84
CA VAL A 83 26.91 7.77 -3.54
C VAL A 83 26.20 6.84 -2.57
N LEU A 84 24.88 6.89 -2.55
CA LEU A 84 24.06 5.97 -1.77
C LEU A 84 23.15 5.16 -2.69
N LYS A 85 23.36 3.85 -2.76
CA LYS A 85 22.49 2.92 -3.47
C LYS A 85 21.61 2.17 -2.47
N ILE A 86 20.29 2.14 -2.71
CA ILE A 86 19.33 1.38 -1.90
C ILE A 86 18.68 0.32 -2.78
N LYS A 87 18.74 -0.95 -2.35
CA LYS A 87 18.10 -2.09 -3.03
C LYS A 87 17.58 -3.09 -1.99
N ASN A 88 16.43 -3.73 -2.16
CA ASN A 88 15.86 -4.67 -1.18
C ASN A 88 15.81 -4.15 0.28
N GLY A 89 15.73 -2.83 0.47
CA GLY A 89 15.87 -2.19 1.78
C GLY A 89 15.11 -0.88 1.85
N THR A 90 14.83 -0.43 3.08
CA THR A 90 14.17 0.84 3.35
C THR A 90 15.07 1.72 4.20
N LEU A 91 15.35 2.93 3.74
CA LEU A 91 16.01 3.94 4.55
C LEU A 91 14.97 4.95 5.04
N GLU A 92 14.76 5.02 6.34
CA GLU A 92 14.08 6.15 6.98
C GLU A 92 15.14 7.21 7.31
N ALA A 93 14.95 8.45 6.87
CA ALA A 93 15.87 9.55 7.14
C ALA A 93 15.13 10.88 7.36
N THR A 94 15.81 11.86 7.97
CA THR A 94 15.27 13.22 8.09
C THR A 94 15.31 13.91 6.73
N SER A 95 16.51 14.11 6.19
CA SER A 95 16.79 14.78 4.92
C SER A 95 18.12 14.30 4.33
N ILE A 96 18.34 14.60 3.05
CA ILE A 96 19.61 14.35 2.36
C ILE A 96 20.16 15.67 1.83
N SER A 97 21.48 15.82 1.89
CA SER A 97 22.22 16.99 1.42
C SER A 97 23.37 16.59 0.49
N GLY A 98 23.33 17.06 -0.76
CA GLY A 98 24.31 16.74 -1.79
C GLY A 98 24.29 15.26 -2.23
N GLY A 99 25.23 14.91 -3.10
CA GLY A 99 25.49 13.55 -3.57
C GLY A 99 24.41 12.92 -4.43
N ASN A 100 24.67 11.67 -4.82
CA ASN A 100 23.81 10.90 -5.72
C ASN A 100 23.18 9.71 -5.00
N ILE A 101 21.86 9.59 -5.06
CA ILE A 101 21.12 8.46 -4.51
C ILE A 101 20.55 7.63 -5.65
N THR A 102 20.81 6.33 -5.62
CA THR A 102 20.27 5.38 -6.59
C THR A 102 19.24 4.47 -5.92
N LEU A 103 18.00 4.51 -6.40
CA LEU A 103 16.92 3.64 -5.96
C LEU A 103 16.77 2.48 -6.96
N ASP A 104 17.18 1.29 -6.53
CA ASP A 104 17.10 0.04 -7.30
C ASP A 104 15.84 -0.76 -6.91
N ILE A 105 15.71 -1.97 -7.45
CA ILE A 105 14.63 -2.91 -7.16
C ILE A 105 14.45 -3.08 -5.64
N ASN A 106 13.22 -2.91 -5.18
CA ASN A 106 12.83 -2.90 -3.78
C ASN A 106 13.65 -1.91 -2.92
N GLY A 107 14.15 -0.82 -3.51
CA GLY A 107 14.83 0.27 -2.81
C GLY A 107 13.86 1.36 -2.43
N TYR A 108 13.78 1.68 -1.14
CA TYR A 108 12.81 2.62 -0.60
C TYR A 108 13.52 3.68 0.24
N LEU A 109 13.34 4.95 -0.11
CA LEU A 109 13.83 6.08 0.67
C LEU A 109 12.65 6.86 1.22
N ASN A 110 12.62 7.07 2.52
CA ASN A 110 11.54 7.78 3.22
C ASN A 110 12.14 8.97 3.97
N LEU A 111 11.68 10.17 3.64
CA LEU A 111 12.15 11.44 4.19
C LEU A 111 11.05 12.11 5.01
N SER A 112 11.42 12.64 6.17
CA SER A 112 10.47 13.20 7.14
C SER A 112 10.51 14.73 7.25
N ASP A 113 11.56 15.39 6.77
CA ASP A 113 11.66 16.85 6.80
C ASP A 113 10.75 17.52 5.75
N SER A 114 10.33 18.75 6.05
CA SER A 114 9.68 19.69 5.13
C SER A 114 10.61 20.18 4.01
N ILE A 115 11.93 20.12 4.21
CA ILE A 115 12.94 20.39 3.17
C ILE A 115 13.84 19.16 3.00
N PRO A 116 13.33 18.10 2.36
CA PRO A 116 13.95 16.77 2.42
C PRO A 116 15.18 16.61 1.51
N LEU A 117 15.31 17.43 0.46
CA LEU A 117 16.38 17.35 -0.55
C LEU A 117 17.14 18.69 -0.62
N LEU A 118 18.25 18.77 0.10
CA LEU A 118 19.10 19.95 0.28
C LEU A 118 20.26 19.98 -0.72
N ASN A 119 20.74 21.17 -1.09
CA ASN A 119 21.85 21.35 -2.02
C ASN A 119 21.65 20.58 -3.36
N GLU A 120 22.75 20.24 -4.03
CA GLU A 120 22.78 19.50 -5.31
C GLU A 120 22.54 17.98 -5.12
N THR A 121 21.55 17.59 -4.31
CA THR A 121 21.12 16.19 -4.20
C THR A 121 20.41 15.73 -5.47
N GLU A 122 20.81 14.57 -6.00
CA GLU A 122 20.15 13.90 -7.12
C GLU A 122 19.62 12.51 -6.71
N ILE A 123 18.37 12.22 -7.06
CA ILE A 123 17.73 10.91 -6.87
C ILE A 123 17.53 10.25 -8.24
N ASN A 124 18.11 9.08 -8.46
CA ASN A 124 17.98 8.33 -9.70
C ASN A 124 17.32 6.96 -9.48
N PHE A 125 16.14 6.77 -10.06
CA PHE A 125 15.44 5.49 -10.10
C PHE A 125 15.99 4.61 -11.21
N ILE A 126 16.43 3.38 -10.91
CA ILE A 126 16.96 2.45 -11.93
C ILE A 126 16.09 1.21 -12.15
N ALA A 127 15.30 0.80 -11.16
CA ALA A 127 14.37 -0.33 -11.26
C ALA A 127 13.16 -0.19 -10.32
N SER A 128 12.09 -0.92 -10.62
CA SER A 128 10.80 -0.88 -9.90
C SER A 128 10.37 -2.29 -9.45
N PRO A 129 9.64 -2.43 -8.32
CA PRO A 129 9.14 -1.35 -7.47
C PRO A 129 10.22 -0.72 -6.61
N SER A 130 10.14 0.60 -6.45
CA SER A 130 10.99 1.44 -5.60
C SER A 130 10.25 2.77 -5.40
N TRP A 131 10.58 3.50 -4.33
CA TRP A 131 10.03 4.84 -4.13
C TRP A 131 10.97 5.79 -3.39
N LEU A 132 10.70 7.08 -3.61
CA LEU A 132 11.01 8.15 -2.68
C LEU A 132 9.69 8.58 -2.03
N ARG A 133 9.59 8.52 -0.70
CA ARG A 133 8.47 9.05 0.07
C ARG A 133 8.91 10.28 0.84
N THR A 134 8.05 11.29 0.89
CA THR A 134 8.19 12.47 1.73
C THR A 134 6.98 12.58 2.63
N SER A 135 7.18 12.90 3.91
CA SER A 135 6.09 12.94 4.89
C SER A 135 5.42 14.31 4.97
N LEU A 136 6.15 15.37 4.60
CA LEU A 136 5.74 16.78 4.76
C LEU A 136 5.89 17.61 3.48
N VAL A 137 6.07 16.97 2.32
CA VAL A 137 6.14 17.66 1.02
C VAL A 137 5.01 17.17 0.12
N PRO A 138 4.02 18.03 -0.21
CA PRO A 138 2.85 17.61 -0.97
C PRO A 138 3.18 17.41 -2.46
N PRO A 139 2.32 16.69 -3.21
CA PRO A 139 2.61 16.32 -4.60
C PRO A 139 2.89 17.50 -5.53
N THR A 140 2.22 18.64 -5.31
CA THR A 140 2.43 19.88 -6.08
C THR A 140 3.83 20.44 -5.88
N ASP A 141 4.36 20.41 -4.65
CA ASP A 141 5.69 20.95 -4.35
C ASP A 141 6.79 20.04 -4.90
N ILE A 142 6.58 18.71 -4.89
CA ILE A 142 7.45 17.79 -5.60
C ILE A 142 7.51 18.14 -7.09
N LEU A 143 6.34 18.31 -7.72
CA LEU A 143 6.23 18.59 -9.15
C LEU A 143 6.89 19.92 -9.53
N ASN A 144 6.68 20.97 -8.74
CA ASN A 144 7.12 22.33 -9.08
C ASN A 144 8.56 22.61 -8.66
N ASN A 145 9.02 22.07 -7.53
CA ASN A 145 10.27 22.50 -6.87
C ASN A 145 11.34 21.41 -6.78
N HIS A 146 10.99 20.13 -6.86
CA HIS A 146 11.93 19.02 -6.66
C HIS A 146 12.11 18.10 -7.87
N LEU A 147 11.28 18.23 -8.91
CA LEU A 147 11.29 17.34 -10.06
C LEU A 147 12.65 17.33 -10.80
N SER A 148 13.34 18.47 -10.87
CA SER A 148 14.67 18.59 -11.49
C SER A 148 15.75 17.75 -10.80
N LYS A 149 15.55 17.41 -9.52
CA LYS A 149 16.45 16.57 -8.72
C LYS A 149 16.19 15.08 -8.91
N ILE A 150 15.17 14.70 -9.68
CA ILE A 150 14.72 13.32 -9.85
C ILE A 150 14.96 12.85 -11.28
N LEU A 151 15.66 11.73 -11.42
CA LEU A 151 15.96 11.06 -12.67
C LEU A 151 15.37 9.63 -12.69
N VAL A 152 15.11 9.14 -13.89
CA VAL A 152 14.77 7.73 -14.16
C VAL A 152 15.77 7.21 -15.18
N LYS A 153 16.60 6.24 -14.78
CA LYS A 153 17.67 5.66 -15.60
C LYS A 153 18.56 6.77 -16.21
N LYS A 154 18.92 7.76 -15.39
CA LYS A 154 19.70 8.96 -15.74
C LYS A 154 19.03 9.91 -16.74
N GLN A 155 17.74 9.73 -17.03
CA GLN A 155 16.95 10.67 -17.82
C GLN A 155 16.11 11.54 -16.89
N ALA A 156 15.86 12.79 -17.29
CA ALA A 156 15.00 13.69 -16.52
C ALA A 156 13.63 13.07 -16.25
N SER A 157 13.13 13.23 -15.03
CA SER A 157 11.79 12.77 -14.67
C SER A 157 10.70 13.65 -15.31
N VAL A 158 9.63 13.00 -15.75
CA VAL A 158 8.47 13.61 -16.39
C VAL A 158 7.23 12.94 -15.82
N TYR A 159 6.44 13.73 -15.09
CA TYR A 159 5.19 13.28 -14.47
C TYR A 159 4.22 12.70 -15.51
N LEU A 160 3.60 11.56 -15.16
CA LEU A 160 2.70 10.75 -16.01
C LEU A 160 3.35 10.13 -17.26
N LYS A 161 4.68 10.26 -17.43
CA LYS A 161 5.42 9.62 -18.52
C LYS A 161 6.36 8.54 -18.01
N ASN A 162 7.28 8.88 -17.10
CA ASN A 162 8.25 7.93 -16.54
C ASN A 162 8.24 7.90 -14.99
N ILE A 163 7.58 8.86 -14.35
CA ILE A 163 7.31 8.82 -12.91
C ILE A 163 5.83 9.04 -12.61
N ARG A 164 5.42 8.53 -11.46
CA ARG A 164 4.14 8.78 -10.82
C ARG A 164 4.38 9.42 -9.46
N ILE A 165 3.55 10.41 -9.12
CA ILE A 165 3.53 11.08 -7.82
C ILE A 165 2.15 10.85 -7.21
N ASP A 166 2.12 10.06 -6.15
CA ASP A 166 0.94 9.77 -5.36
C ASP A 166 0.93 10.59 -4.07
N ASN A 167 -0.25 10.72 -3.49
CA ASN A 167 -0.40 11.29 -2.16
C ASN A 167 0.27 10.37 -1.12
N TYR A 168 0.80 10.96 -0.06
CA TYR A 168 1.01 10.30 1.23
C TYR A 168 0.20 11.06 2.29
N TYR A 169 -1.11 10.79 2.27
CA TYR A 169 -2.13 11.50 3.02
C TYR A 169 -2.21 13.00 2.63
N GLU A 170 -2.47 13.89 3.59
CA GLU A 170 -2.71 15.32 3.32
C GLU A 170 -1.42 16.09 2.99
N GLU A 171 -0.29 15.74 3.61
CA GLU A 171 0.93 16.57 3.59
C GLU A 171 2.11 15.97 2.82
N GLY A 172 2.11 14.65 2.58
CA GLY A 172 3.23 13.95 1.98
C GLY A 172 3.00 13.49 0.54
N SER A 173 4.06 12.90 -0.03
CA SER A 173 4.05 12.33 -1.39
C SER A 173 4.80 11.01 -1.47
N VAL A 174 4.39 10.15 -2.41
CA VAL A 174 5.16 8.98 -2.85
C VAL A 174 5.49 9.11 -4.33
N ILE A 175 6.78 9.20 -4.65
CA ILE A 175 7.32 9.25 -6.01
C ILE A 175 7.82 7.86 -6.38
N ARG A 176 7.38 7.34 -7.52
CA ARG A 176 7.76 6.03 -8.04
C ARG A 176 7.98 6.06 -9.55
N CYS A 177 8.83 5.19 -10.05
CA CYS A 177 9.01 5.00 -11.48
C CYS A 177 7.79 4.28 -12.10
N MET A 178 7.34 4.77 -13.25
CA MET A 178 6.32 4.11 -14.06
C MET A 178 6.98 3.04 -14.94
N ASP A 179 6.91 1.79 -14.48
CA ASP A 179 7.49 0.65 -15.17
C ASP A 179 6.44 -0.46 -15.29
N SER A 180 5.89 -0.63 -16.50
CA SER A 180 4.90 -1.68 -16.78
C SER A 180 5.47 -3.10 -16.73
N SER A 181 6.80 -3.25 -16.71
CA SER A 181 7.47 -4.53 -16.55
C SER A 181 7.70 -4.91 -15.08
N ALA A 182 7.46 -3.98 -14.14
CA ALA A 182 7.68 -4.20 -12.72
C ALA A 182 6.83 -5.35 -12.19
N ILE A 183 7.50 -6.29 -11.52
CA ILE A 183 6.87 -7.43 -10.86
C ILE A 183 6.44 -6.99 -9.47
N VAL A 184 5.13 -6.96 -9.26
CA VAL A 184 4.51 -6.38 -8.05
C VAL A 184 3.77 -7.41 -7.23
N MET A 185 3.57 -8.61 -7.78
CA MET A 185 2.98 -9.73 -7.05
C MET A 185 3.56 -11.05 -7.55
N ILE A 186 3.74 -11.98 -6.62
CA ILE A 186 4.18 -13.36 -6.91
C ILE A 186 3.11 -14.30 -6.37
N ILE A 187 2.62 -15.19 -7.23
CA ILE A 187 1.62 -16.22 -6.91
C ILE A 187 2.28 -17.58 -6.84
N TYR A 188 1.73 -18.47 -6.01
CA TYR A 188 2.30 -19.77 -5.70
C TYR A 188 1.25 -20.88 -5.75
N SER A 189 1.65 -22.04 -6.27
CA SER A 189 0.78 -23.21 -6.45
C SER A 189 0.52 -24.02 -5.17
N LYS A 190 1.17 -23.67 -4.06
CA LYS A 190 0.98 -24.26 -2.73
C LYS A 190 0.89 -23.17 -1.68
N GLU A 191 0.39 -23.51 -0.51
CA GLU A 191 0.40 -22.63 0.67
C GLU A 191 1.83 -22.24 1.10
N SER A 192 1.92 -21.26 1.99
CA SER A 192 3.16 -20.75 2.59
C SER A 192 4.23 -20.34 1.57
N LEU A 193 3.79 -19.79 0.43
CA LEU A 193 4.63 -19.31 -0.66
C LEU A 193 5.53 -20.40 -1.27
N GLN A 194 5.00 -21.63 -1.40
CA GLN A 194 5.72 -22.79 -1.93
C GLN A 194 5.22 -23.25 -3.30
N GLY A 195 5.97 -24.16 -3.93
CA GLY A 195 5.58 -24.79 -5.19
C GLY A 195 5.97 -23.97 -6.42
N ILE A 196 5.21 -24.14 -7.49
CA ILE A 196 5.43 -23.42 -8.74
C ILE A 196 5.03 -21.97 -8.51
N LYS A 197 5.89 -21.03 -8.90
CA LYS A 197 5.61 -19.58 -8.80
C LYS A 197 5.36 -18.97 -10.16
N SER A 198 4.56 -17.91 -10.19
CA SER A 198 4.40 -17.02 -11.35
C SER A 198 4.33 -15.56 -10.91
N GLU A 199 4.56 -14.66 -11.84
CA GLU A 199 4.84 -13.25 -11.59
C GLU A 199 3.77 -12.38 -12.24
N ILE A 200 3.18 -11.47 -11.46
CA ILE A 200 2.15 -10.54 -11.91
C ILE A 200 2.75 -9.13 -11.96
N LYS A 201 2.58 -8.49 -13.12
CA LYS A 201 3.08 -7.13 -13.39
C LYS A 201 2.06 -6.07 -13.00
N THR A 202 2.54 -4.85 -12.77
CA THR A 202 1.66 -3.70 -12.45
C THR A 202 0.67 -3.43 -13.61
N ASN A 203 -0.58 -3.12 -13.27
CA ASN A 203 -1.69 -2.85 -14.20
C ASN A 203 -2.03 -4.00 -15.17
N PHE A 204 -1.39 -5.16 -15.05
CA PHE A 204 -1.76 -6.35 -15.80
C PHE A 204 -3.00 -6.98 -15.15
N ILE A 205 -3.94 -7.43 -15.99
CA ILE A 205 -5.11 -8.19 -15.56
C ILE A 205 -4.86 -9.65 -15.93
N PHE A 206 -4.65 -10.48 -14.91
CA PHE A 206 -4.61 -11.93 -15.05
C PHE A 206 -6.02 -12.48 -15.22
N ARG A 207 -6.20 -13.40 -16.15
CA ARG A 207 -7.44 -14.17 -16.36
C ARG A 207 -7.08 -15.63 -16.61
N SER A 208 -7.69 -16.58 -15.92
CA SER A 208 -7.35 -18.01 -16.08
C SER A 208 -7.62 -18.56 -17.49
N GLU A 209 -8.56 -17.95 -18.24
CA GLU A 209 -8.83 -18.30 -19.64
C GLU A 209 -7.70 -17.87 -20.58
N GLN A 210 -6.89 -16.89 -20.17
CA GLN A 210 -5.69 -16.47 -20.88
C GLN A 210 -4.52 -17.28 -20.34
N VAL A 211 -4.14 -18.35 -21.05
CA VAL A 211 -3.00 -19.20 -20.67
C VAL A 211 -1.76 -18.35 -20.41
N LEU A 212 -1.42 -18.08 -19.15
CA LEU A 212 -0.13 -17.51 -18.78
C LEU A 212 0.92 -18.61 -18.81
N ASN A 213 1.90 -18.48 -19.70
CA ASN A 213 3.15 -19.28 -19.69
C ASN A 213 2.97 -20.81 -19.52
N SER A 214 1.93 -21.39 -20.14
CA SER A 214 1.76 -22.84 -20.23
C SER A 214 1.61 -23.61 -18.91
N ILE A 215 1.26 -22.94 -17.80
CA ILE A 215 1.00 -23.62 -16.52
C ILE A 215 -0.32 -23.11 -15.95
N ASP A 216 -1.28 -24.02 -15.87
CA ASP A 216 -2.49 -23.86 -15.05
C ASP A 216 -2.05 -23.92 -13.57
N ILE A 217 -1.84 -22.74 -12.97
CA ILE A 217 -1.44 -22.65 -11.56
C ILE A 217 -2.71 -22.53 -10.73
N ASP A 218 -3.03 -23.58 -9.99
CA ASP A 218 -3.97 -23.52 -8.87
C ASP A 218 -3.35 -22.69 -7.74
N ILE A 219 -3.68 -21.39 -7.70
CA ILE A 219 -3.07 -20.44 -6.77
C ILE A 219 -3.53 -20.75 -5.35
N LYS A 220 -2.59 -20.91 -4.41
CA LYS A 220 -2.86 -21.20 -2.99
C LYS A 220 -2.26 -20.20 -2.01
N SER A 221 -1.27 -19.41 -2.44
CA SER A 221 -0.68 -18.34 -1.62
C SER A 221 -0.03 -17.28 -2.51
N PHE A 222 0.23 -16.09 -1.96
CA PHE A 222 0.86 -15.01 -2.72
C PHE A 222 1.59 -13.98 -1.86
N LEU A 223 2.52 -13.27 -2.51
CA LEU A 223 3.23 -12.10 -1.99
C LEU A 223 2.85 -10.88 -2.85
N LEU A 224 2.29 -9.84 -2.23
CA LEU A 224 2.02 -8.55 -2.85
C LEU A 224 3.03 -7.52 -2.34
N LYS A 225 3.72 -6.84 -3.27
CA LYS A 225 4.71 -5.81 -2.95
C LYS A 225 4.05 -4.54 -2.40
N LYS A 226 4.72 -3.88 -1.44
CA LYS A 226 4.24 -2.61 -0.89
C LYS A 226 4.07 -1.52 -1.94
N GLY A 227 3.11 -0.63 -1.71
CA GLY A 227 2.67 0.40 -2.63
C GLY A 227 1.62 -0.06 -3.64
N PHE A 228 1.03 -1.24 -3.47
CA PHE A 228 0.09 -1.81 -4.44
C PHE A 228 -1.16 -2.38 -3.77
N MET A 229 -2.26 -2.36 -4.53
CA MET A 229 -3.53 -2.99 -4.20
C MET A 229 -3.83 -4.08 -5.23
N ALA A 230 -4.27 -5.25 -4.76
CA ALA A 230 -4.67 -6.37 -5.61
C ALA A 230 -6.13 -6.74 -5.35
N THR A 231 -6.89 -6.93 -6.44
CA THR A 231 -8.24 -7.51 -6.40
C THR A 231 -8.22 -8.89 -7.01
N LEU A 232 -8.65 -9.90 -6.24
CA LEU A 232 -8.70 -11.30 -6.64
C LEU A 232 -10.16 -11.75 -6.74
N SER A 233 -10.48 -12.60 -7.73
CA SER A 233 -11.84 -13.11 -7.97
C SER A 233 -11.84 -14.56 -8.45
N VAL A 234 -12.89 -15.30 -8.10
CA VAL A 234 -13.11 -16.67 -8.58
C VAL A 234 -13.62 -16.74 -10.01
N ASN A 235 -14.20 -15.66 -10.55
CA ASN A 235 -14.61 -15.60 -11.96
C ASN A 235 -13.59 -14.81 -12.80
N PRO A 236 -13.34 -15.21 -14.07
CA PRO A 236 -12.36 -14.59 -14.95
C PRO A 236 -12.68 -13.13 -15.33
N GLU A 237 -13.94 -12.70 -15.21
CA GLU A 237 -14.35 -11.31 -15.42
C GLU A 237 -14.10 -10.38 -14.22
N GLY A 238 -13.58 -10.89 -13.09
CA GLY A 238 -13.43 -10.12 -11.86
C GLY A 238 -14.72 -9.97 -11.06
N THR A 239 -15.70 -10.87 -11.28
CA THR A 239 -16.98 -10.91 -10.56
C THR A 239 -17.09 -12.13 -9.63
N GLY A 240 -18.17 -12.21 -8.85
CA GLY A 240 -18.39 -13.32 -7.92
C GLY A 240 -17.60 -13.15 -6.63
N LYS A 241 -17.35 -14.26 -5.92
CA LYS A 241 -16.56 -14.25 -4.69
C LYS A 241 -15.19 -13.65 -4.97
N SER A 242 -14.87 -12.59 -4.23
CA SER A 242 -13.71 -11.76 -4.52
C SER A 242 -13.26 -10.98 -3.30
N LYS A 243 -11.99 -10.58 -3.28
CA LYS A 243 -11.40 -9.85 -2.16
C LYS A 243 -10.33 -8.87 -2.62
N VAL A 244 -10.22 -7.76 -1.90
CA VAL A 244 -9.15 -6.76 -2.11
C VAL A 244 -8.09 -6.89 -1.02
N PHE A 245 -6.83 -6.81 -1.42
CA PHE A 245 -5.66 -6.78 -0.54
C PHE A 245 -4.85 -5.51 -0.84
N ILE A 246 -4.37 -4.84 0.20
CA ILE A 246 -3.59 -3.61 0.11
C ILE A 246 -2.27 -3.82 0.84
N ALA A 247 -1.17 -3.82 0.10
CA ALA A 247 0.17 -3.71 0.64
C ALA A 247 0.55 -2.24 0.63
N SER A 248 0.25 -1.51 1.71
CA SER A 248 0.47 -0.07 1.78
C SER A 248 1.97 0.22 1.98
N ASP A 249 2.46 0.04 3.19
CA ASP A 249 3.82 0.44 3.60
C ASP A 249 4.76 -0.77 3.78
N ALA A 250 4.23 -1.94 3.47
CA ALA A 250 4.74 -3.23 3.88
C ALA A 250 4.35 -4.31 2.85
N ASP A 251 5.26 -5.22 2.51
CA ASP A 251 4.94 -6.35 1.65
C ASP A 251 3.91 -7.23 2.37
N LEU A 252 2.83 -7.57 1.68
CA LEU A 252 1.73 -8.37 2.20
C LEU A 252 1.92 -9.82 1.76
N ARG A 253 1.97 -10.74 2.74
CA ARG A 253 1.95 -12.20 2.51
C ARG A 253 0.59 -12.76 2.84
N VAL A 254 0.07 -13.58 1.94
CA VAL A 254 -1.07 -14.45 2.20
C VAL A 254 -0.55 -15.88 2.14
N ASN A 255 -0.39 -16.51 3.31
CA ASN A 255 0.17 -17.86 3.42
C ASN A 255 -0.83 -18.94 2.98
N GLU A 256 -2.12 -18.67 3.14
CA GLU A 256 -3.21 -19.53 2.70
C GLU A 256 -4.34 -18.63 2.23
N LEU A 257 -5.00 -19.00 1.13
CA LEU A 257 -6.12 -18.21 0.62
C LEU A 257 -7.27 -18.18 1.64
N PRO A 258 -7.97 -17.03 1.77
CA PRO A 258 -9.21 -17.00 2.54
C PRO A 258 -10.25 -17.97 1.96
N ASN A 259 -11.12 -18.48 2.83
CA ASN A 259 -12.21 -19.39 2.44
C ASN A 259 -13.07 -18.84 1.29
N LEU A 260 -13.27 -17.51 1.25
CA LEU A 260 -13.97 -16.85 0.15
C LEU A 260 -13.39 -17.16 -1.25
N LEU A 261 -12.09 -17.48 -1.34
CA LEU A 261 -11.37 -17.76 -2.58
C LEU A 261 -10.98 -19.24 -2.73
N SER A 262 -11.54 -20.15 -1.92
CA SER A 262 -11.17 -21.57 -1.91
C SER A 262 -11.50 -22.31 -3.21
N GLU A 263 -12.44 -21.78 -4.00
CA GLU A 263 -12.83 -22.32 -5.32
C GLU A 263 -11.79 -22.09 -6.42
N GLY A 264 -10.71 -21.36 -6.12
CA GLY A 264 -9.64 -21.03 -7.05
C GLY A 264 -9.72 -19.58 -7.53
N ILE A 265 -8.59 -19.04 -7.97
CA ILE A 265 -8.47 -17.65 -8.45
C ILE A 265 -8.43 -17.66 -9.97
N SER A 266 -9.39 -16.98 -10.60
CA SER A 266 -9.48 -16.82 -12.05
C SER A 266 -9.23 -15.39 -12.54
N PHE A 267 -9.16 -14.42 -11.63
CA PHE A 267 -8.89 -13.02 -11.95
C PHE A 267 -7.96 -12.39 -10.92
N ILE A 268 -6.97 -11.63 -11.38
CA ILE A 268 -6.15 -10.76 -10.55
C ILE A 268 -5.96 -9.43 -11.27
N ARG A 269 -6.25 -8.31 -10.59
CA ARG A 269 -5.84 -6.97 -11.02
C ARG A 269 -4.98 -6.34 -9.93
N VAL A 270 -3.78 -5.90 -10.28
CA VAL A 270 -2.89 -5.17 -9.36
C VAL A 270 -2.66 -3.75 -9.85
N ILE A 271 -2.93 -2.76 -9.01
CA ILE A 271 -2.74 -1.33 -9.32
C ILE A 271 -1.88 -0.62 -8.26
N PRO A 272 -1.19 0.47 -8.61
CA PRO A 272 -0.49 1.29 -7.62
C PRO A 272 -1.47 1.90 -6.60
N TRP A 273 -1.16 1.73 -5.32
CA TRP A 273 -1.91 2.30 -4.21
C TRP A 273 -1.69 3.82 -4.08
N ASN A 274 -2.72 4.57 -3.74
CA ASN A 274 -2.67 6.00 -3.48
C ASN A 274 -3.17 6.28 -2.06
N TRP A 275 -2.42 7.04 -1.26
CA TRP A 275 -2.75 7.27 0.15
C TRP A 275 -3.50 8.59 0.32
N VAL A 276 -4.80 8.52 0.54
CA VAL A 276 -5.61 9.71 0.82
C VAL A 276 -5.95 9.83 2.31
N SER A 277 -6.18 11.05 2.76
CA SER A 277 -6.83 11.35 4.05
C SER A 277 -8.34 11.10 3.98
N LYS A 278 -9.02 11.10 5.14
CA LYS A 278 -10.48 10.89 5.19
C LYS A 278 -11.25 12.03 4.50
N LYS A 279 -10.78 13.27 4.59
CA LYS A 279 -11.44 14.48 4.07
C LYS A 279 -11.41 14.56 2.54
N GLY A 280 -12.61 14.55 1.95
CA GLY A 280 -12.85 14.73 0.51
C GLY A 280 -13.88 15.80 0.21
N VAL A 281 -14.32 15.88 -1.04
CA VAL A 281 -15.46 16.72 -1.45
C VAL A 281 -16.29 16.03 -2.54
N GLY A 282 -17.61 16.22 -2.51
CA GLY A 282 -18.47 15.96 -3.66
C GLY A 282 -18.53 17.21 -4.52
N GLY A 283 -17.95 17.20 -5.71
CA GLY A 283 -17.80 18.34 -6.59
C GLY A 283 -16.34 18.73 -6.86
N ASN A 284 -16.13 19.72 -7.73
CA ASN A 284 -14.81 20.23 -8.09
C ASN A 284 -14.55 21.59 -7.43
N PHE A 285 -14.19 21.57 -6.16
CA PHE A 285 -13.85 22.77 -5.40
C PHE A 285 -12.34 22.96 -5.32
N LYS A 286 -11.90 24.21 -5.47
CA LYS A 286 -10.48 24.58 -5.32
C LYS A 286 -10.14 24.80 -3.85
N ASN A 287 -8.86 24.81 -3.48
CA ASN A 287 -8.37 25.39 -2.22
C ASN A 287 -9.01 24.89 -0.89
N LEU A 288 -9.57 23.69 -0.83
CA LEU A 288 -10.17 23.10 0.38
C LEU A 288 -9.26 22.08 1.10
N ASN A 289 -8.03 21.88 0.61
CA ASN A 289 -7.05 20.94 1.17
C ASN A 289 -7.61 19.51 1.37
N ASN A 290 -8.53 19.08 0.52
CA ASN A 290 -8.96 17.69 0.43
C ASN A 290 -7.89 16.84 -0.27
N SER A 291 -7.95 15.52 -0.12
CA SER A 291 -7.06 14.58 -0.85
C SER A 291 -7.79 13.70 -1.85
N TRP A 292 -9.12 13.75 -1.87
CA TRP A 292 -9.96 13.02 -2.82
C TRP A 292 -11.24 13.79 -3.12
N PHE A 293 -11.89 13.47 -4.24
CA PHE A 293 -13.17 14.05 -4.64
C PHE A 293 -13.93 13.12 -5.59
N TYR A 294 -15.23 13.39 -5.77
CA TYR A 294 -16.06 12.71 -6.77
C TYR A 294 -16.99 13.72 -7.46
N LEU A 295 -17.54 13.38 -8.63
CA LEU A 295 -18.33 14.29 -9.49
C LEU A 295 -19.70 13.72 -9.88
N TRP A 296 -20.21 12.74 -9.15
CA TRP A 296 -21.44 12.00 -9.50
C TRP A 296 -21.42 11.43 -10.93
N ASN A 297 -20.25 11.05 -11.44
CA ASN A 297 -20.08 10.48 -12.79
C ASN A 297 -18.75 9.69 -12.89
N ASN A 298 -18.36 9.31 -14.11
CA ASN A 298 -17.14 8.57 -14.41
C ASN A 298 -16.20 9.28 -15.39
N THR A 299 -16.42 10.56 -15.67
CA THR A 299 -15.69 11.32 -16.72
C THR A 299 -14.58 12.23 -16.16
N GLY A 300 -14.47 12.35 -14.83
CA GLY A 300 -13.39 13.08 -14.18
C GLY A 300 -12.03 12.38 -14.23
N ASN A 301 -11.00 13.10 -13.77
CA ASN A 301 -9.62 12.60 -13.65
C ASN A 301 -9.00 13.08 -12.34
N SER A 302 -8.11 12.27 -11.77
CA SER A 302 -7.33 12.68 -10.60
C SER A 302 -6.42 13.85 -10.93
N SER A 303 -6.28 14.78 -10.00
CA SER A 303 -5.28 15.84 -10.08
C SER A 303 -3.96 15.39 -9.45
N ILE A 304 -2.97 16.28 -9.44
CA ILE A 304 -1.70 16.03 -8.74
C ILE A 304 -1.90 15.80 -7.24
N THR A 305 -2.84 16.51 -6.60
CA THR A 305 -3.11 16.44 -5.15
C THR A 305 -4.35 15.66 -4.77
N ASN A 306 -5.29 15.45 -5.69
CA ASN A 306 -6.60 14.88 -5.36
C ASN A 306 -6.88 13.63 -6.17
N GLU A 307 -7.17 12.53 -5.48
CA GLU A 307 -7.74 11.33 -6.10
C GLU A 307 -9.16 11.61 -6.59
N TYR A 308 -9.42 11.33 -7.86
CA TYR A 308 -10.78 11.26 -8.36
C TYR A 308 -11.34 9.86 -8.13
N THR A 309 -12.40 9.76 -7.33
CA THR A 309 -13.16 8.53 -7.17
C THR A 309 -14.38 8.54 -8.09
N PRO A 310 -14.42 7.70 -9.13
CA PRO A 310 -15.55 7.66 -10.05
C PRO A 310 -16.78 7.03 -9.42
N MET A 311 -17.94 7.38 -9.96
CA MET A 311 -19.25 6.90 -9.53
C MET A 311 -20.07 6.43 -10.72
N SER A 312 -20.69 5.27 -10.58
CA SER A 312 -21.85 4.92 -11.41
C SER A 312 -23.09 5.55 -10.77
N TRP A 313 -23.41 6.79 -11.13
CA TRP A 313 -24.52 7.52 -10.47
C TRP A 313 -25.85 6.77 -10.54
N GLY A 314 -26.13 6.13 -11.68
CA GLY A 314 -27.28 5.24 -11.87
C GLY A 314 -26.95 4.11 -12.83
N ILE A 315 -27.97 3.45 -13.39
CA ILE A 315 -27.81 2.27 -14.27
C ILE A 315 -26.93 2.54 -15.51
N GLY A 316 -26.91 3.79 -15.99
CA GLY A 316 -26.17 4.18 -17.19
C GLY A 316 -24.66 3.94 -17.10
N GLY A 317 -24.07 4.04 -15.91
CA GLY A 317 -22.62 3.86 -15.67
C GLY A 317 -22.18 2.43 -15.42
N THR A 318 -23.01 1.44 -15.80
CA THR A 318 -22.74 0.01 -15.56
C THR A 318 -22.39 -0.78 -16.83
N LYS A 319 -22.22 -0.09 -17.97
CA LYS A 319 -21.92 -0.70 -19.26
C LYS A 319 -20.42 -0.98 -19.41
N ASN A 320 -20.05 -1.84 -20.36
CA ASN A 320 -18.65 -2.24 -20.57
C ASN A 320 -17.71 -1.04 -20.83
N ASP A 321 -18.14 -0.06 -21.63
CA ASP A 321 -17.32 1.14 -21.91
C ASP A 321 -17.08 1.95 -20.63
N ASP A 322 -18.07 2.05 -19.75
CA ASP A 322 -17.90 2.68 -18.43
C ASP A 322 -16.93 1.89 -17.56
N ILE A 323 -16.96 0.56 -17.61
CA ILE A 323 -16.01 -0.30 -16.90
C ILE A 323 -14.57 -0.03 -17.35
N GLU A 324 -14.34 0.11 -18.65
CA GLU A 324 -13.02 0.45 -19.17
C GLU A 324 -12.61 1.89 -18.79
N ALA A 325 -13.56 2.84 -18.79
CA ALA A 325 -13.32 4.18 -18.30
C ALA A 325 -12.86 4.16 -16.83
N TYR A 326 -13.54 3.43 -15.94
CA TYR A 326 -13.13 3.29 -14.53
C TYR A 326 -11.72 2.74 -14.37
N LYS A 327 -11.33 1.75 -15.19
CA LYS A 327 -9.98 1.16 -15.15
C LYS A 327 -8.90 2.14 -15.56
N SER A 328 -9.21 3.10 -16.43
CA SER A 328 -8.26 4.07 -16.99
C SER A 328 -7.93 5.25 -16.07
N ILE A 329 -8.77 5.52 -15.06
CA ILE A 329 -8.60 6.67 -14.17
C ILE A 329 -7.37 6.45 -13.28
N ASN A 330 -6.35 7.28 -13.48
CA ASN A 330 -5.14 7.26 -12.65
C ASN A 330 -5.46 7.56 -11.18
N LYS A 331 -4.70 6.98 -10.25
CA LYS A 331 -4.87 7.06 -8.78
C LYS A 331 -6.15 6.46 -8.20
N SER A 332 -7.19 6.18 -8.98
CA SER A 332 -8.43 5.66 -8.42
C SER A 332 -8.24 4.24 -7.85
N THR A 333 -8.58 4.06 -6.58
CA THR A 333 -8.57 2.76 -5.89
C THR A 333 -9.97 2.24 -5.57
N HIS A 334 -10.99 3.06 -5.79
CA HIS A 334 -12.38 2.79 -5.43
C HIS A 334 -13.33 3.12 -6.59
N ILE A 335 -14.53 2.56 -6.53
CA ILE A 335 -15.65 2.94 -7.37
C ILE A 335 -16.90 3.08 -6.51
N MET A 336 -17.62 4.18 -6.72
CA MET A 336 -18.87 4.49 -6.02
C MET A 336 -20.08 3.93 -6.74
N GLY A 337 -20.99 3.33 -5.96
CA GLY A 337 -22.29 2.87 -6.42
C GLY A 337 -23.29 3.99 -6.72
N PHE A 338 -24.55 3.59 -6.86
CA PHE A 338 -25.64 4.48 -7.24
C PHE A 338 -25.93 5.56 -6.20
N ASN A 339 -26.36 6.73 -6.66
CA ASN A 339 -26.68 7.88 -5.83
C ASN A 339 -28.18 7.96 -5.55
N GLU A 340 -28.58 7.79 -4.30
CA GLU A 340 -29.96 7.75 -3.83
C GLU A 340 -30.88 6.89 -4.71
N PRO A 341 -30.51 5.63 -5.00
CA PRO A 341 -31.33 4.76 -5.83
C PRO A 341 -32.68 4.48 -5.17
N ASP A 342 -32.79 4.57 -3.85
CA ASP A 342 -33.98 4.31 -3.05
C ASP A 342 -35.18 5.23 -3.38
N HIS A 343 -34.96 6.33 -4.10
CA HIS A 343 -36.02 7.26 -4.44
C HIS A 343 -36.61 7.02 -5.85
N CYS A 344 -37.75 6.33 -5.95
CA CYS A 344 -38.34 5.98 -7.26
C CYS A 344 -38.73 7.17 -8.14
N ASP A 345 -38.99 8.35 -7.58
CA ASP A 345 -39.47 9.51 -8.35
C ASP A 345 -38.40 10.61 -8.53
N SER A 346 -37.14 10.35 -8.17
CA SER A 346 -36.05 11.33 -8.27
C SER A 346 -34.70 10.62 -8.28
N GLN A 347 -33.61 11.40 -8.39
CA GLN A 347 -32.23 10.91 -8.34
C GLN A 347 -32.01 9.70 -9.26
N SER A 348 -31.14 8.75 -8.91
CA SER A 348 -30.87 7.61 -9.78
C SER A 348 -32.00 6.58 -9.80
N GLY A 349 -32.84 6.55 -8.75
CA GLY A 349 -33.94 5.58 -8.59
C GLY A 349 -35.03 5.67 -9.65
N GLN A 350 -35.26 6.86 -10.21
CA GLN A 350 -36.26 7.11 -11.26
C GLN A 350 -35.93 6.45 -12.61
N TYR A 351 -34.69 5.98 -12.80
CA TYR A 351 -34.24 5.43 -14.08
C TYR A 351 -34.10 3.92 -14.02
N GLY A 352 -34.68 3.22 -15.00
CA GLY A 352 -34.48 1.78 -15.18
C GLY A 352 -34.93 0.93 -13.99
N GLU A 353 -35.92 1.40 -13.23
CA GLU A 353 -36.41 0.76 -11.98
C GLU A 353 -35.30 0.53 -10.94
N LEU A 354 -34.29 1.40 -10.90
CA LEU A 354 -33.14 1.24 -10.01
C LEU A 354 -33.52 1.35 -8.53
N CYS A 355 -34.68 1.94 -8.21
CA CYS A 355 -35.23 1.93 -6.87
C CYS A 355 -35.69 0.56 -6.36
N LYS A 356 -35.69 -0.49 -7.19
CA LYS A 356 -35.87 -1.87 -6.75
C LYS A 356 -34.49 -2.52 -6.49
N PRO A 357 -34.19 -2.98 -5.26
CA PRO A 357 -32.92 -3.63 -4.94
C PRO A 357 -32.55 -4.78 -5.89
N ASP A 358 -33.52 -5.59 -6.34
CA ASP A 358 -33.33 -6.67 -7.33
C ASP A 358 -32.78 -6.18 -8.68
N THR A 359 -33.25 -5.03 -9.15
CA THR A 359 -32.76 -4.43 -10.40
C THR A 359 -31.39 -3.79 -10.18
N ALA A 360 -31.22 -3.12 -9.04
CA ALA A 360 -29.94 -2.50 -8.69
C ALA A 360 -28.81 -3.54 -8.61
N ILE A 361 -29.02 -4.69 -7.97
CA ILE A 361 -27.94 -5.66 -7.77
C ILE A 361 -27.45 -6.28 -9.08
N LYS A 362 -28.36 -6.55 -10.03
CA LYS A 362 -28.03 -7.07 -11.37
C LYS A 362 -27.06 -6.14 -12.11
N ASN A 363 -27.27 -4.84 -11.99
CA ASN A 363 -26.45 -3.82 -12.67
C ASN A 363 -25.17 -3.50 -11.87
N TYR A 364 -25.26 -3.39 -10.54
CA TYR A 364 -24.12 -3.10 -9.68
C TYR A 364 -23.03 -4.18 -9.78
N LYS A 365 -23.42 -5.45 -9.98
CA LYS A 365 -22.48 -6.56 -10.22
C LYS A 365 -21.48 -6.28 -11.34
N ASN A 366 -21.85 -5.50 -12.37
CA ASN A 366 -20.94 -5.17 -13.47
C ASN A 366 -19.75 -4.31 -13.02
N LEU A 367 -19.93 -3.48 -11.98
CA LEU A 367 -18.87 -2.60 -11.47
C LEU A 367 -17.68 -3.40 -10.90
N MET A 368 -17.91 -4.62 -10.43
CA MET A 368 -16.84 -5.50 -9.93
C MET A 368 -15.77 -5.80 -10.98
N LYS A 369 -16.15 -5.80 -12.27
CA LYS A 369 -15.22 -6.01 -13.40
C LYS A 369 -14.13 -4.95 -13.49
N ALA A 370 -14.32 -3.79 -12.85
CA ALA A 370 -13.27 -2.79 -12.72
C ALA A 370 -12.13 -3.28 -11.83
N GLY A 371 -12.35 -4.21 -10.90
CA GLY A 371 -11.31 -4.68 -9.98
C GLY A 371 -10.83 -3.60 -8.99
N LEU A 372 -11.72 -2.68 -8.62
CA LEU A 372 -11.51 -1.61 -7.63
C LEU A 372 -12.25 -1.94 -6.32
N ARG A 373 -11.95 -1.24 -5.22
CA ARG A 373 -12.77 -1.34 -3.99
C ARG A 373 -14.16 -0.77 -4.22
N MET A 374 -15.18 -1.53 -3.86
CA MET A 374 -16.57 -1.29 -4.18
C MET A 374 -17.25 -0.56 -3.03
N VAL A 375 -17.65 0.68 -3.26
CA VAL A 375 -18.46 1.46 -2.31
C VAL A 375 -19.93 1.26 -2.66
N SER A 376 -20.75 0.91 -1.66
CA SER A 376 -22.17 0.63 -1.83
C SER A 376 -22.91 1.80 -2.50
N PRO A 377 -24.13 1.57 -3.02
CA PRO A 377 -25.04 2.68 -3.27
C PRO A 377 -25.21 3.54 -2.01
N ALA A 378 -25.28 4.86 -2.19
CA ALA A 378 -25.47 5.83 -1.12
C ALA A 378 -26.94 6.22 -1.06
N CYS A 379 -27.67 5.72 -0.06
CA CYS A 379 -29.09 6.00 0.09
C CYS A 379 -29.37 7.29 0.84
N ARG A 380 -30.62 7.76 0.77
CA ARG A 380 -31.12 8.79 1.69
C ARG A 380 -31.02 8.35 3.14
N GLU A 381 -30.92 9.33 4.04
CA GLU A 381 -30.68 9.16 5.48
C GLU A 381 -31.58 8.11 6.14
N GLU A 382 -32.83 7.95 5.70
CA GLU A 382 -33.82 7.05 6.29
C GLU A 382 -33.85 5.63 5.71
N GLN A 383 -33.02 5.35 4.69
CA GLN A 383 -33.05 4.11 3.91
C GLN A 383 -31.82 3.21 4.14
N TRP A 384 -30.87 3.65 4.96
CA TRP A 384 -29.66 2.89 5.30
C TRP A 384 -29.96 1.51 5.92
N ASN A 385 -31.08 1.30 6.60
CA ASN A 385 -31.47 0.00 7.19
C ASN A 385 -32.71 -0.62 6.53
N LYS A 386 -33.04 -0.18 5.31
CA LYS A 386 -34.21 -0.65 4.54
C LYS A 386 -33.75 -1.06 3.15
N TRP A 387 -33.72 -0.10 2.23
CA TRP A 387 -33.30 -0.33 0.85
C TRP A 387 -31.88 -0.88 0.80
N LEU A 388 -30.94 -0.24 1.51
CA LEU A 388 -29.53 -0.65 1.50
C LEU A 388 -29.31 -2.01 2.17
N ASP A 389 -30.10 -2.33 3.20
CA ASP A 389 -30.06 -3.64 3.86
C ASP A 389 -30.54 -4.75 2.94
N THR A 390 -31.69 -4.54 2.27
CA THR A 390 -32.21 -5.46 1.27
C THR A 390 -31.22 -5.65 0.12
N PHE A 391 -30.62 -4.56 -0.37
CA PHE A 391 -29.57 -4.61 -1.38
C PHE A 391 -28.34 -5.41 -0.91
N ASN A 392 -27.88 -5.22 0.33
CA ASN A 392 -26.73 -5.93 0.88
C ASN A 392 -26.99 -7.43 1.04
N ILE A 393 -28.19 -7.82 1.48
CA ILE A 393 -28.62 -9.23 1.56
C ILE A 393 -28.59 -9.86 0.17
N LEU A 394 -29.23 -9.20 -0.82
CA LEU A 394 -29.19 -9.66 -2.21
C LEU A 394 -27.76 -9.71 -2.76
N ALA A 395 -26.89 -8.77 -2.37
CA ALA A 395 -25.49 -8.79 -2.76
C ALA A 395 -24.76 -10.02 -2.22
N GLN A 396 -25.00 -10.40 -0.97
CA GLN A 396 -24.45 -11.62 -0.39
C GLN A 396 -24.95 -12.88 -1.13
N GLU A 397 -26.26 -12.97 -1.34
CA GLU A 397 -26.89 -14.09 -2.07
C GLU A 397 -26.38 -14.24 -3.50
N ASN A 398 -26.00 -13.13 -4.14
CA ASN A 398 -25.52 -13.11 -5.53
C ASN A 398 -23.98 -13.05 -5.65
N ASN A 399 -23.24 -13.22 -4.55
CA ASN A 399 -21.77 -13.10 -4.48
C ASN A 399 -21.25 -11.79 -5.07
N VAL A 400 -21.91 -10.68 -4.74
CA VAL A 400 -21.53 -9.32 -5.14
C VAL A 400 -20.85 -8.63 -3.95
N ARG A 401 -19.59 -8.25 -4.17
CA ARG A 401 -18.75 -7.65 -3.13
C ARG A 401 -19.10 -6.18 -2.88
N ILE A 402 -19.21 -5.83 -1.60
CA ILE A 402 -19.27 -4.46 -1.08
C ILE A 402 -18.16 -4.34 -0.02
N ASP A 403 -17.21 -3.45 -0.27
CA ASP A 403 -16.05 -3.23 0.61
C ASP A 403 -16.29 -2.09 1.61
N VAL A 404 -17.18 -1.15 1.26
CA VAL A 404 -17.44 0.08 2.01
C VAL A 404 -18.93 0.44 1.92
N ILE A 405 -19.51 0.89 3.02
CA ILE A 405 -20.90 1.40 3.08
C ILE A 405 -20.91 2.91 2.90
N ALA A 406 -21.57 3.40 1.85
CA ALA A 406 -21.82 4.82 1.67
C ALA A 406 -23.17 5.24 2.25
N VAL A 407 -23.20 6.40 2.89
CA VAL A 407 -24.42 6.99 3.48
C VAL A 407 -24.44 8.50 3.27
N HIS A 408 -25.65 9.07 3.20
CA HIS A 408 -25.90 10.51 3.29
C HIS A 408 -26.58 10.84 4.64
N TRP A 409 -26.36 12.06 5.15
CA TRP A 409 -27.01 12.52 6.38
C TRP A 409 -27.24 14.03 6.42
N TYR A 410 -28.47 14.46 6.71
CA TYR A 410 -28.89 15.86 6.61
C TYR A 410 -29.81 16.30 7.76
N ASP A 411 -29.94 15.54 8.84
CA ASP A 411 -30.78 15.84 10.00
C ASP A 411 -32.28 15.99 9.67
N TRP A 412 -32.77 15.34 8.61
CA TRP A 412 -34.17 15.50 8.17
C TRP A 412 -35.20 14.99 9.18
N GLY A 413 -34.82 14.01 10.01
CA GLY A 413 -35.70 13.33 10.96
C GLY A 413 -36.33 14.20 12.07
N ILE A 414 -36.01 15.49 12.16
CA ILE A 414 -36.50 16.39 13.21
C ILE A 414 -37.21 17.65 12.68
N ASN A 415 -37.63 17.66 11.41
CA ASN A 415 -38.29 18.81 10.77
C ASN A 415 -37.50 20.14 10.94
N PRO A 416 -36.28 20.22 10.37
CA PRO A 416 -35.36 21.35 10.56
C PRO A 416 -35.92 22.70 10.10
N LYS A 417 -36.89 22.72 9.18
CA LYS A 417 -37.61 23.93 8.73
C LYS A 417 -38.22 24.73 9.88
N ASN A 418 -38.71 24.04 10.91
CA ASN A 418 -39.35 24.67 12.07
C ASN A 418 -38.37 24.97 13.21
N SER A 419 -37.06 24.82 13.00
CA SER A 419 -36.06 25.02 14.06
C SER A 419 -34.73 25.60 13.55
N PRO A 420 -34.71 26.70 12.78
CA PRO A 420 -33.48 27.18 12.11
C PRO A 420 -32.26 27.42 13.02
N ASN A 421 -32.48 27.67 14.32
CA ASN A 421 -31.46 27.92 15.35
C ASN A 421 -31.28 26.77 16.37
N ALA A 422 -31.53 25.52 15.99
CA ALA A 422 -31.37 24.41 16.96
C ALA A 422 -29.94 24.25 17.47
N ASN A 423 -29.84 23.68 18.67
CA ASN A 423 -28.57 23.41 19.33
C ASN A 423 -27.72 22.39 18.54
N SER A 424 -26.54 22.82 18.07
CA SER A 424 -25.62 22.00 17.29
C SER A 424 -25.10 20.75 18.00
N SER A 425 -25.03 20.74 19.33
CA SER A 425 -24.64 19.54 20.10
C SER A 425 -25.72 18.45 20.03
N LEU A 426 -27.01 18.82 19.98
CA LEU A 426 -28.09 17.86 19.80
C LEU A 426 -28.09 17.27 18.37
N ILE A 427 -27.80 18.10 17.38
CA ILE A 427 -27.61 17.68 15.98
C ILE A 427 -26.44 16.70 15.88
N PHE A 428 -25.29 17.07 16.46
CA PHE A 428 -24.11 16.21 16.53
C PHE A 428 -24.37 14.86 17.20
N ASN A 429 -25.10 14.82 18.32
CA ASN A 429 -25.44 13.57 18.98
C ASN A 429 -26.29 12.65 18.09
N ARG A 430 -27.22 13.19 17.29
CA ARG A 430 -27.99 12.40 16.32
C ARG A 430 -27.11 11.85 15.20
N PHE A 431 -26.22 12.67 14.65
CA PHE A 431 -25.25 12.26 13.63
C PHE A 431 -24.33 11.14 14.14
N LYS A 432 -23.78 11.31 15.36
CA LYS A 432 -22.97 10.29 16.03
C LYS A 432 -23.73 8.97 16.19
N ASN A 433 -24.96 9.02 16.69
CA ASN A 433 -25.80 7.84 16.87
C ASN A 433 -26.22 7.20 15.54
N TYR A 434 -26.39 7.98 14.49
CA TYR A 434 -26.63 7.48 13.14
C TYR A 434 -25.45 6.63 12.65
N LEU A 435 -24.23 7.19 12.65
CA LEU A 435 -23.04 6.47 12.19
C LEU A 435 -22.75 5.22 13.03
N ALA A 436 -22.92 5.30 14.35
CA ALA A 436 -22.76 4.14 15.23
C ALA A 436 -23.73 3.01 14.85
N ARG A 437 -25.00 3.32 14.58
CA ARG A 437 -26.00 2.32 14.15
C ARG A 437 -25.69 1.73 12.79
N VAL A 438 -25.26 2.54 11.82
CA VAL A 438 -24.84 2.07 10.49
C VAL A 438 -23.67 1.10 10.63
N TYR A 439 -22.66 1.46 11.42
CA TYR A 439 -21.50 0.61 11.63
C TYR A 439 -21.88 -0.66 12.39
N ASP A 440 -22.73 -0.57 13.42
CA ASP A 440 -23.17 -1.74 14.16
C ASP A 440 -23.97 -2.74 13.34
N TRP A 441 -24.70 -2.26 12.34
CA TRP A 441 -25.46 -3.09 11.42
C TRP A 441 -24.57 -3.79 10.39
N TYR A 442 -23.72 -3.02 9.70
CA TYR A 442 -22.95 -3.53 8.57
C TYR A 442 -21.57 -4.07 8.93
N LYS A 443 -20.97 -3.58 10.03
CA LYS A 443 -19.59 -3.87 10.46
C LYS A 443 -18.55 -3.74 9.34
N LEU A 444 -18.78 -2.78 8.43
CA LEU A 444 -17.89 -2.42 7.33
C LEU A 444 -17.47 -0.96 7.44
N PRO A 445 -16.34 -0.56 6.83
CA PRO A 445 -15.96 0.85 6.76
C PRO A 445 -17.07 1.71 6.14
N ILE A 446 -17.23 2.92 6.65
CA ILE A 446 -18.23 3.89 6.22
C ILE A 446 -17.58 5.01 5.44
N TRP A 447 -18.20 5.38 4.33
CA TRP A 447 -18.04 6.67 3.68
C TRP A 447 -19.30 7.52 3.92
N ILE A 448 -19.16 8.66 4.60
CA ILE A 448 -20.23 9.68 4.68
C ILE A 448 -20.03 10.64 3.52
N THR A 449 -20.61 10.29 2.36
CA THR A 449 -20.33 10.93 1.08
C THR A 449 -21.01 12.29 0.94
N GLU A 450 -22.09 12.51 1.68
CA GLU A 450 -22.74 13.80 1.77
C GLU A 450 -23.29 14.03 3.18
N PHE A 451 -22.93 15.16 3.80
CA PHE A 451 -23.56 15.57 5.05
C PHE A 451 -23.49 17.08 5.33
N ASN A 452 -24.50 17.58 6.05
CA ASN A 452 -24.50 18.87 6.74
C ASN A 452 -25.57 18.88 7.86
N ALA A 453 -25.70 19.97 8.62
CA ALA A 453 -26.69 20.08 9.71
C ALA A 453 -28.14 20.35 9.22
N ASN A 454 -28.36 20.26 7.91
CA ASN A 454 -29.51 20.70 7.12
C ASN A 454 -29.40 22.12 6.55
N LEU A 455 -29.85 22.27 5.29
CA LEU A 455 -29.94 23.55 4.56
C LEU A 455 -30.92 24.56 5.19
N ASN A 456 -31.88 24.10 6.01
CA ASN A 456 -32.84 24.97 6.68
C ASN A 456 -32.33 25.53 8.03
N ARG A 457 -31.10 25.18 8.44
CA ARG A 457 -30.47 25.75 9.64
C ARG A 457 -29.64 26.96 9.27
N THR A 458 -29.32 27.83 10.24
CA THR A 458 -28.41 28.94 9.96
C THR A 458 -26.97 28.47 9.67
N THR A 459 -26.18 29.31 9.00
CA THR A 459 -24.73 29.07 8.78
C THR A 459 -23.99 28.88 10.11
N THR A 460 -24.40 29.58 11.17
CA THR A 460 -23.81 29.43 12.51
C THR A 460 -24.05 28.03 13.07
N VAL A 461 -25.28 27.51 12.97
CA VAL A 461 -25.60 26.14 13.42
C VAL A 461 -24.78 25.10 12.66
N ASN A 462 -24.67 25.25 11.33
CA ASN A 462 -23.86 24.37 10.49
C ASN A 462 -22.38 24.41 10.85
N LEU A 463 -21.81 25.60 11.08
CA LEU A 463 -20.42 25.76 11.49
C LEU A 463 -20.14 25.11 12.84
N GLU A 464 -20.99 25.34 13.85
CA GLU A 464 -20.82 24.74 15.17
C GLU A 464 -21.02 23.21 15.15
N PHE A 465 -21.91 22.70 14.28
CA PHE A 465 -22.01 21.26 14.04
C PHE A 465 -20.74 20.70 13.38
N MET A 466 -20.22 21.37 12.35
CA MET A 466 -18.99 20.96 11.65
C MET A 466 -17.78 20.90 12.61
N LYS A 467 -17.67 21.87 13.52
CA LYS A 467 -16.62 21.90 14.57
C LYS A 467 -16.65 20.67 15.48
N LEU A 468 -17.82 20.08 15.71
CA LEU A 468 -17.98 18.84 16.47
C LEU A 468 -17.81 17.59 15.58
N ALA A 469 -18.37 17.62 14.37
CA ALA A 469 -18.44 16.47 13.48
C ALA A 469 -17.08 16.06 12.90
N LEU A 470 -16.27 17.01 12.40
CA LEU A 470 -15.02 16.64 11.71
C LEU A 470 -13.98 15.99 12.64
N PRO A 471 -13.70 16.51 13.85
CA PRO A 471 -12.81 15.81 14.79
C PRO A 471 -13.33 14.42 15.17
N TYR A 472 -14.66 14.27 15.32
CA TYR A 472 -15.27 12.98 15.59
C TYR A 472 -15.05 11.99 14.43
N LEU A 473 -15.33 12.40 13.19
CA LEU A 473 -15.11 11.56 12.00
C LEU A 473 -13.64 11.14 11.85
N ASP A 474 -12.70 12.04 12.11
CA ASP A 474 -11.27 11.70 12.10
C ASP A 474 -10.91 10.67 13.19
N SER A 475 -11.54 10.72 14.36
CA SER A 475 -11.28 9.80 15.47
C SER A 475 -11.82 8.37 15.28
N LEU A 476 -12.73 8.14 14.33
CA LEU A 476 -13.39 6.85 14.13
C LEU A 476 -12.61 5.97 13.16
N ASP A 477 -12.15 4.80 13.63
CA ASP A 477 -11.45 3.82 12.78
C ASP A 477 -12.34 3.24 11.67
N TYR A 478 -13.66 3.19 11.90
CA TYR A 478 -14.61 2.68 10.90
C TYR A 478 -15.09 3.74 9.91
N VAL A 479 -14.74 5.02 10.06
CA VAL A 479 -14.96 6.03 9.03
C VAL A 479 -13.72 6.08 8.15
N GLU A 480 -13.85 5.58 6.93
CA GLU A 480 -12.75 5.54 5.97
C GLU A 480 -12.65 6.86 5.19
N ARG A 481 -13.77 7.47 4.81
CA ARG A 481 -13.78 8.79 4.15
C ARG A 481 -15.04 9.60 4.47
N TYR A 482 -14.96 10.92 4.33
CA TYR A 482 -16.09 11.84 4.48
C TYR A 482 -16.01 13.02 3.52
N ALA A 483 -17.15 13.56 3.12
CA ALA A 483 -17.25 14.78 2.32
C ALA A 483 -18.41 15.66 2.81
N TRP A 484 -18.08 16.87 3.27
CA TRP A 484 -19.12 17.87 3.56
C TRP A 484 -19.85 18.25 2.27
N PHE A 485 -21.17 18.37 2.35
CA PHE A 485 -21.99 18.72 1.21
C PHE A 485 -22.50 20.16 1.32
N GLN A 486 -22.05 20.99 0.38
CA GLN A 486 -22.51 22.36 0.20
C GLN A 486 -23.87 22.35 -0.54
N PRO A 487 -24.97 22.81 0.09
CA PRO A 487 -26.31 22.78 -0.51
C PRO A 487 -26.55 23.85 -1.59
N ASN A 488 -25.64 24.82 -1.79
CA ASN A 488 -25.80 25.97 -2.70
C ASN A 488 -27.05 26.79 -2.34
N SER A 489 -27.13 27.20 -1.08
CA SER A 489 -28.29 27.89 -0.50
C SER A 489 -27.93 29.16 0.28
N ASP A 490 -26.68 29.63 0.12
CA ASP A 490 -26.03 30.67 0.95
C ASP A 490 -25.87 30.28 2.43
N VAL A 491 -26.20 29.02 2.74
CA VAL A 491 -26.13 28.39 4.05
C VAL A 491 -25.28 27.14 3.92
N ALA A 492 -24.34 26.94 4.85
CA ALA A 492 -23.45 25.76 4.86
C ALA A 492 -22.51 25.61 3.65
N ASP A 493 -22.48 26.61 2.78
CA ASP A 493 -21.67 26.63 1.57
C ASP A 493 -20.20 26.93 1.89
N PHE A 494 -19.26 26.34 1.15
CA PHE A 494 -17.84 26.64 1.22
C PHE A 494 -17.53 28.06 0.74
N TYR A 495 -18.25 28.53 -0.27
CA TYR A 495 -18.04 29.81 -0.94
C TYR A 495 -19.29 30.68 -0.90
N ASP A 496 -19.11 31.98 -0.78
CA ASP A 496 -20.18 32.96 -1.02
C ASP A 496 -20.34 33.24 -2.53
N SER A 497 -21.29 34.12 -2.88
CA SER A 497 -21.58 34.52 -4.26
C SER A 497 -20.41 35.20 -4.98
N ASN A 498 -19.38 35.65 -4.24
CA ASN A 498 -18.17 36.29 -4.78
C ASN A 498 -16.99 35.31 -4.85
N GLU A 499 -17.24 34.00 -4.74
CA GLU A 499 -16.22 32.94 -4.72
C GLU A 499 -15.21 33.08 -3.55
N THR A 500 -15.60 33.79 -2.48
CA THR A 500 -14.79 33.92 -1.27
C THR A 500 -15.18 32.84 -0.27
N LEU A 501 -14.18 32.25 0.43
CA LEU A 501 -14.46 31.23 1.44
C LEU A 501 -15.33 31.81 2.56
N THR A 502 -16.46 31.15 2.83
CA THR A 502 -17.29 31.44 4.00
C THR A 502 -16.59 30.97 5.28
N SER A 503 -17.19 31.24 6.45
CA SER A 503 -16.72 30.66 7.71
C SER A 503 -16.72 29.12 7.72
N VAL A 504 -17.67 28.51 6.99
CA VAL A 504 -17.77 27.05 6.84
C VAL A 504 -16.65 26.54 5.93
N GLY A 505 -16.44 27.17 4.77
CA GLY A 505 -15.34 26.84 3.86
C GLY A 505 -13.97 27.01 4.50
N LEU A 506 -13.76 28.10 5.23
CA LEU A 506 -12.49 28.36 5.92
C LEU A 506 -12.21 27.32 7.01
N PHE A 507 -13.22 26.94 7.79
CA PHE A 507 -13.05 25.89 8.80
C PHE A 507 -12.76 24.54 8.16
N TYR A 508 -13.52 24.15 7.11
CA TYR A 508 -13.33 22.90 6.40
C TYR A 508 -11.92 22.78 5.79
N LYS A 509 -11.46 23.86 5.13
CA LYS A 509 -10.11 23.95 4.58
C LYS A 509 -9.03 23.72 5.63
N ASN A 510 -9.14 24.41 6.76
CA ASN A 510 -8.08 24.45 7.79
C ASN A 510 -8.10 23.20 8.69
N LYS A 511 -9.20 22.45 8.74
CA LYS A 511 -9.26 21.20 9.51
C LYS A 511 -8.42 20.12 8.84
N LYS A 512 -7.25 19.81 9.43
CA LYS A 512 -6.44 18.66 9.04
C LYS A 512 -7.21 17.35 9.21
N SER A 513 -6.98 16.40 8.33
CA SER A 513 -7.64 15.09 8.33
C SER A 513 -6.66 13.95 8.56
N SER A 514 -7.15 12.93 9.27
CA SER A 514 -6.42 11.70 9.51
C SER A 514 -6.33 10.81 8.24
N PRO A 515 -5.37 9.87 8.21
CA PRO A 515 -5.31 8.81 7.20
C PRO A 515 -6.65 8.09 6.96
N SER A 516 -7.01 7.87 5.69
CA SER A 516 -8.18 7.05 5.32
C SER A 516 -7.96 5.58 5.67
N ILE A 517 -6.80 5.04 5.31
CA ILE A 517 -6.35 3.69 5.71
C ILE A 517 -4.92 3.82 6.27
N PRO A 518 -4.73 3.73 7.59
CA PRO A 518 -3.41 3.83 8.23
C PRO A 518 -2.65 2.50 8.30
N LYS A 519 -3.30 1.37 7.98
CA LYS A 519 -2.72 0.03 8.11
C LYS A 519 -1.63 -0.20 7.08
N LYS A 520 -0.47 -0.73 7.50
CA LYS A 520 0.65 -1.05 6.61
C LYS A 520 0.32 -2.16 5.61
N VAL A 521 -0.50 -3.13 6.02
CA VAL A 521 -1.11 -4.17 5.17
C VAL A 521 -2.58 -4.30 5.54
N PHE A 522 -3.42 -4.61 4.57
CA PHE A 522 -4.87 -4.71 4.80
C PHE A 522 -5.51 -5.72 3.84
N GLY A 523 -6.10 -6.79 4.36
CA GLY A 523 -7.17 -7.49 3.64
C GLY A 523 -8.46 -6.72 3.86
N SER A 524 -9.14 -6.31 2.79
CA SER A 524 -10.40 -5.60 2.95
C SER A 524 -11.46 -6.57 3.44
N ASP A 525 -11.99 -6.31 4.64
CA ASP A 525 -13.28 -6.86 5.03
C ASP A 525 -14.32 -6.42 3.98
N ASN A 526 -15.28 -7.31 3.71
CA ASN A 526 -16.38 -7.02 2.81
C ASN A 526 -17.64 -7.77 3.27
N ASN A 527 -18.75 -7.53 2.59
CA ASN A 527 -20.04 -8.15 2.93
C ASN A 527 -20.07 -9.68 2.76
N LEU A 528 -19.16 -10.30 2.00
CA LEU A 528 -19.10 -11.74 1.79
C LEU A 528 -18.22 -12.46 2.81
N GLU A 529 -17.16 -11.80 3.31
CA GLU A 529 -16.24 -12.37 4.31
C GLU A 529 -15.60 -11.26 5.16
N ARG A 530 -15.56 -11.47 6.48
CA ARG A 530 -15.02 -10.55 7.49
C ARG A 530 -13.85 -11.18 8.26
N SER A 531 -12.88 -11.72 7.55
CA SER A 531 -11.68 -12.32 8.14
C SER A 531 -10.42 -11.75 7.51
N ASN A 532 -9.41 -11.48 8.34
CA ASN A 532 -8.05 -11.13 7.91
C ASN A 532 -7.04 -12.22 8.32
N GLU A 533 -7.53 -13.43 8.58
CA GLU A 533 -6.69 -14.58 8.89
C GLU A 533 -5.70 -14.84 7.74
N ASN A 534 -4.53 -15.38 8.10
CA ASN A 534 -3.46 -15.75 7.18
C ASN A 534 -2.81 -14.60 6.41
N ILE A 535 -3.10 -13.34 6.77
CA ILE A 535 -2.42 -12.14 6.23
C ILE A 535 -1.30 -11.72 7.18
N GLU A 536 -0.07 -11.71 6.68
CA GLU A 536 1.11 -11.30 7.44
C GLU A 536 1.85 -10.17 6.72
N TYR A 537 2.50 -9.32 7.51
CA TYR A 537 3.55 -8.46 6.98
C TYR A 537 4.82 -9.27 6.79
N SER A 538 5.51 -9.04 5.68
CA SER A 538 6.85 -9.54 5.52
C SER A 538 7.92 -8.50 5.26
N PHE A 539 9.06 -8.76 5.87
CA PHE A 539 10.30 -8.12 5.54
C PHE A 539 11.37 -9.19 5.41
N GLU A 540 12.01 -9.25 4.25
CA GLU A 540 13.14 -10.16 4.03
C GLU A 540 14.40 -9.32 3.81
N CYS A 541 15.15 -9.11 4.89
CA CYS A 541 16.48 -8.50 4.82
C CYS A 541 17.49 -9.54 4.35
N LYS A 542 18.23 -9.20 3.29
CA LYS A 542 19.41 -9.95 2.84
C LYS A 542 20.62 -9.04 2.99
N PRO A 543 21.20 -8.95 4.21
CA PRO A 543 22.36 -8.10 4.42
C PRO A 543 23.55 -8.67 3.65
N PHE A 544 24.52 -7.81 3.35
CA PHE A 544 25.79 -8.29 2.82
C PHE A 544 26.44 -9.21 3.85
N LYS A 545 26.77 -10.44 3.45
CA LYS A 545 27.44 -11.43 4.30
C LYS A 545 28.81 -11.75 3.72
N PHE A 546 29.79 -11.87 4.61
CA PHE A 546 31.11 -12.39 4.29
C PHE A 546 31.00 -13.89 3.99
N GLU A 547 31.15 -14.28 2.72
CA GLU A 547 31.45 -15.67 2.38
C GLU A 547 32.96 -15.88 2.57
N ASN A 548 33.32 -16.42 3.73
CA ASN A 548 34.69 -16.80 4.01
C ASN A 548 35.11 -17.88 3.00
N ASN A 549 35.94 -17.52 2.01
CA ASN A 549 36.54 -18.47 1.06
C ASN A 549 37.61 -19.32 1.76
N LEU A 550 37.22 -20.07 2.79
CA LEU A 550 37.86 -21.35 3.06
C LEU A 550 37.40 -22.29 1.94
N LYS A 551 38.18 -22.31 0.85
CA LYS A 551 38.26 -23.48 -0.04
C LYS A 551 38.78 -24.66 0.78
N ILE A 552 37.93 -25.21 1.65
CA ILE A 552 37.94 -26.64 1.86
C ILE A 552 37.31 -27.18 0.59
N ILE A 553 38.10 -27.90 -0.21
CA ILE A 553 37.57 -28.74 -1.27
C ILE A 553 36.64 -29.74 -0.59
N ASN A 554 35.37 -29.38 -0.48
CA ASN A 554 34.28 -30.30 -0.26
C ASN A 554 33.21 -29.88 -1.25
N THR A 555 33.31 -30.45 -2.44
CA THR A 555 32.16 -30.69 -3.30
C THR A 555 31.07 -31.34 -2.45
N LYS A 556 30.09 -30.58 -1.97
CA LYS A 556 28.81 -31.13 -1.52
C LYS A 556 27.72 -30.07 -1.61
N LYS A 557 26.67 -30.46 -2.33
CA LYS A 557 25.43 -29.74 -2.58
C LYS A 557 24.88 -29.16 -1.27
N SER A 558 24.37 -27.94 -1.32
CA SER A 558 23.36 -27.48 -0.35
C SER A 558 22.15 -28.41 -0.45
N SER A 559 22.05 -29.40 0.44
CA SER A 559 20.89 -30.27 0.56
C SER A 559 19.86 -29.61 1.49
N SER A 560 18.70 -29.25 0.93
CA SER A 560 17.58 -28.70 1.70
C SER A 560 16.89 -29.81 2.47
N CYS A 561 16.94 -29.75 3.81
CA CYS A 561 16.05 -30.52 4.68
C CYS A 561 14.84 -29.67 5.08
N ILE A 562 13.69 -30.29 5.34
CA ILE A 562 12.47 -29.66 5.84
C ILE A 562 11.99 -30.44 7.05
N VAL A 563 11.68 -29.73 8.14
CA VAL A 563 11.15 -30.30 9.38
C VAL A 563 9.68 -29.89 9.56
N TYR A 564 8.79 -30.86 9.74
CA TYR A 564 7.35 -30.61 9.86
C TYR A 564 6.63 -31.71 10.68
N PRO A 565 5.45 -31.44 11.27
CA PRO A 565 4.80 -30.13 11.35
C PRO A 565 5.51 -29.19 12.34
N SER A 566 5.23 -27.90 12.25
CA SER A 566 5.53 -26.92 13.29
C SER A 566 4.39 -25.89 13.28
N PRO A 567 3.51 -25.86 14.28
CA PRO A 567 3.62 -26.51 15.59
C PRO A 567 3.44 -28.05 15.56
N VAL A 568 4.03 -28.76 16.52
CA VAL A 568 4.03 -30.24 16.61
C VAL A 568 3.67 -30.72 18.01
N ARG A 569 2.89 -31.81 18.09
CA ARG A 569 2.57 -32.49 19.34
C ARG A 569 3.52 -33.64 19.65
N ASN A 570 3.61 -34.66 18.79
CA ASN A 570 4.30 -35.90 19.19
C ASN A 570 5.47 -36.26 18.29
N THR A 571 5.39 -35.99 16.99
CA THR A 571 6.37 -36.53 16.04
C THR A 571 6.71 -35.51 14.96
N LEU A 572 8.01 -35.27 14.79
CA LEU A 572 8.57 -34.51 13.69
C LEU A 572 8.91 -35.45 12.54
N LYS A 573 8.61 -35.03 11.32
CA LYS A 573 9.06 -35.65 10.07
C LYS A 573 10.10 -34.76 9.42
N ILE A 574 11.09 -35.40 8.82
CA ILE A 574 12.24 -34.75 8.22
C ILE A 574 12.34 -35.27 6.79
N THR A 575 12.21 -34.36 5.84
CA THR A 575 12.40 -34.67 4.42
C THR A 575 13.64 -33.93 3.93
N CYS A 576 14.63 -34.68 3.48
CA CYS A 576 15.89 -34.14 2.96
C CYS A 576 16.12 -34.65 1.55
N ALA A 577 16.81 -33.85 0.72
CA ALA A 577 17.30 -34.31 -0.58
C ALA A 577 18.38 -35.41 -0.46
N GLU A 578 19.00 -35.53 0.71
CA GLU A 578 20.02 -36.53 1.05
C GLU A 578 19.58 -37.38 2.24
N THR A 579 20.18 -38.55 2.42
CA THR A 579 19.88 -39.44 3.56
C THR A 579 20.19 -38.75 4.89
N VAL A 580 19.24 -38.77 5.82
CA VAL A 580 19.45 -38.25 7.17
C VAL A 580 20.34 -39.22 7.95
N GLN A 581 21.52 -38.76 8.33
CA GLN A 581 22.52 -39.51 9.13
C GLN A 581 22.40 -39.18 10.62
N LYS A 582 22.20 -37.89 10.96
CA LYS A 582 22.19 -37.40 12.33
C LYS A 582 21.22 -36.23 12.50
N ILE A 583 20.48 -36.23 13.60
CA ILE A 583 19.60 -35.14 14.03
C ILE A 583 19.91 -34.80 15.48
N GLU A 584 20.02 -33.52 15.78
CA GLU A 584 20.25 -33.00 17.12
C GLU A 584 19.19 -31.93 17.45
N ILE A 585 18.49 -32.08 18.56
CA ILE A 585 17.48 -31.12 19.03
C ILE A 585 18.03 -30.36 20.23
N TYR A 586 17.92 -29.04 20.17
CA TYR A 586 18.39 -28.09 21.18
C TYR A 586 17.23 -27.26 21.73
N THR A 587 17.30 -26.90 23.00
CA THR A 587 16.46 -25.86 23.60
C THR A 587 16.85 -24.46 23.10
N SER A 588 16.03 -23.45 23.42
CA SER A 588 16.36 -22.05 23.16
C SER A 588 17.59 -21.53 23.91
N ASP A 589 18.00 -22.15 25.03
CA ASP A 589 19.27 -21.86 25.72
C ASP A 589 20.47 -22.66 25.17
N GLY A 590 20.29 -23.37 24.05
CA GLY A 590 21.37 -24.07 23.33
C GLY A 590 21.79 -25.42 23.95
N LYS A 591 21.05 -25.94 24.95
CA LYS A 591 21.31 -27.25 25.52
C LYS A 591 20.76 -28.35 24.60
N SER A 592 21.60 -29.34 24.31
CA SER A 592 21.18 -30.53 23.57
C SER A 592 20.22 -31.37 24.42
N ASN A 593 19.04 -31.65 23.86
CA ASN A 593 18.00 -32.47 24.50
C ASN A 593 17.93 -33.88 23.93
N LYS A 594 18.11 -34.04 22.62
CA LYS A 594 17.92 -35.32 21.95
C LYS A 594 18.81 -35.44 20.72
N ILE A 595 19.46 -36.59 20.58
CA ILE A 595 20.29 -36.94 19.41
C ILE A 595 19.79 -38.27 18.86
N VAL A 596 19.52 -38.33 17.56
CA VAL A 596 19.04 -39.53 16.87
C VAL A 596 19.73 -39.70 15.52
N TYR A 597 19.86 -40.94 15.07
CA TYR A 597 20.65 -41.31 13.89
C TYR A 597 19.82 -42.12 12.89
N ASN A 598 20.07 -41.92 11.59
CA ASN A 598 19.51 -42.72 10.50
C ASN A 598 17.97 -42.84 10.49
N ILE A 599 17.25 -41.79 10.90
CA ILE A 599 15.78 -41.74 10.90
C ILE A 599 15.26 -40.45 10.26
N ASN A 600 14.12 -40.55 9.58
CA ASN A 600 13.42 -39.41 8.96
C ASN A 600 12.20 -38.95 9.78
N SER A 601 12.01 -39.53 10.97
CA SER A 601 10.89 -39.24 11.86
C SER A 601 11.38 -39.30 13.31
N VAL A 602 11.16 -38.24 14.09
CA VAL A 602 11.64 -38.11 15.48
C VAL A 602 10.44 -37.96 16.41
N ASP A 603 10.29 -38.91 17.34
CA ASP A 603 9.35 -38.76 18.46
C ASP A 603 9.88 -37.73 19.45
N ILE A 604 9.07 -36.72 19.76
CA ILE A 604 9.37 -35.61 20.68
C ILE A 604 8.31 -35.50 21.78
N THR A 605 7.52 -36.55 22.02
CA THR A 605 6.43 -36.57 23.01
C THR A 605 6.93 -36.19 24.42
N GLU A 606 8.17 -36.52 24.74
CA GLU A 606 8.83 -36.22 26.02
C GLU A 606 9.27 -34.75 26.18
N LEU A 607 9.30 -33.96 25.10
CA LEU A 607 9.66 -32.54 25.17
C LEU A 607 8.52 -31.73 25.77
N ARG A 608 8.85 -30.78 26.66
CA ARG A 608 7.89 -29.80 27.18
C ARG A 608 7.49 -28.81 26.08
N GLY A 609 6.31 -28.19 26.19
CA GLY A 609 5.89 -27.12 25.28
C GLY A 609 6.92 -25.99 25.25
N GLY A 610 7.28 -25.52 24.04
CA GLY A 610 8.34 -24.52 23.85
C GLY A 610 8.96 -24.54 22.45
N ILE A 611 9.86 -23.58 22.21
CA ILE A 611 10.62 -23.47 20.95
C ILE A 611 11.89 -24.30 21.05
N TYR A 612 12.15 -25.09 20.03
CA TYR A 612 13.35 -25.92 19.91
C TYR A 612 14.03 -25.68 18.57
N PHE A 613 15.34 -25.88 18.54
CA PHE A 613 16.15 -25.88 17.32
C PHE A 613 16.55 -27.30 16.96
N ILE A 614 16.60 -27.60 15.67
CA ILE A 614 16.94 -28.91 15.14
C ILE A 614 18.06 -28.78 14.11
N LYS A 615 19.15 -29.50 14.33
CA LYS A 615 20.31 -29.57 13.44
C LYS A 615 20.31 -30.93 12.74
N ILE A 616 20.42 -30.94 11.42
CA ILE A 616 20.40 -32.16 10.59
C ILE A 616 21.69 -32.28 9.79
N ASN A 617 22.34 -33.43 9.87
CA ASN A 617 23.58 -33.81 9.16
C ASN A 617 24.73 -32.80 9.29
N ASP A 618 24.78 -32.03 10.37
CA ASP A 618 25.76 -30.94 10.61
C ASP A 618 25.63 -29.68 9.74
N TYR A 619 24.67 -29.59 8.81
CA TYR A 619 24.58 -28.49 7.85
C TYR A 619 23.25 -27.70 7.87
N THR A 620 22.13 -28.32 8.29
CA THR A 620 20.82 -27.63 8.29
C THR A 620 20.36 -27.33 9.71
N LEU A 621 20.08 -26.06 10.03
CA LEU A 621 19.49 -25.64 11.30
C LEU A 621 18.08 -25.07 11.05
N GLN A 622 17.08 -25.61 11.74
CA GLN A 622 15.69 -25.11 11.70
C GLN A 622 15.14 -24.98 13.12
N SER A 623 14.01 -24.31 13.29
CA SER A 623 13.27 -24.22 14.55
C SER A 623 11.88 -24.83 14.41
N PHE A 624 11.37 -25.44 15.48
CA PHE A 624 9.98 -25.90 15.56
C PHE A 624 9.36 -25.54 16.91
N LEU A 625 8.04 -25.38 16.92
CA LEU A 625 7.26 -25.14 18.13
C LEU A 625 6.62 -26.45 18.63
N LYS A 626 6.97 -26.89 19.84
CA LYS A 626 6.27 -27.98 20.55
C LYS A 626 5.07 -27.37 21.27
N ILE A 627 3.88 -27.90 20.98
CA ILE A 627 2.64 -27.58 21.68
C ILE A 627 2.14 -28.74 22.54
#